data_AF-A0A0F9F8S6-F1
#
_entry.id   AF-A0A0F9F8S6-F1
#
_cell.length_a   1.000
_cell.length_b   1.000
_cell.length_c   1.000
_cell.angle_alpha   90.00
_cell.angle_beta   90.00
_cell.angle_gamma   90.00
#
_symmetry.space_group_name_H-M   'P 1'
#
loop_
_entity.id
_entity.type
_entity.pdbx_description
1 polymer ?
#
loop_
_entity_poly.entity_id
_entity_poly.type
_entity_poly.pdbx_seq_one_letter_code
_entity_poly.pdbx_strand_id
1 'polypeptide(L)'
;FAAMLLWPIFIVGTLWFWAFTACMFGWMIFLTEEADSHFFAFFSLAAFVWLMSSANGVSVLVNPVLWLKWGIVYFAIGSVWSFLKWFSFLHKTRDQLKELKARYLKIFSRENIKLDADGKFSDVDFPQFAEFLNQQSYLSTGYRSTNIKERADVVPTVKGRYSDLVRWIIWWPISAFWTILNDPIRRLAQALVRVFKGLYTRMALSVFEGEV
;
A
#
# COMPACT_ATOMS: atom_id res chain seq x y z
N PHE A 1 5.08 45.87 4.85
CA PHE A 1 5.90 44.64 4.81
C PHE A 1 5.32 43.51 5.65
N ALA A 2 5.00 43.71 6.94
CA ALA A 2 4.39 42.66 7.80
C ALA A 2 3.03 42.14 7.29
N ALA A 3 2.15 43.01 6.78
CA ALA A 3 0.85 42.59 6.21
C ALA A 3 0.99 41.70 4.96
N MET A 4 2.06 41.86 4.16
CA MET A 4 2.36 40.99 3.01
C MET A 4 2.92 39.62 3.44
N LEU A 5 3.56 39.54 4.61
CA LEU A 5 4.07 38.27 5.16
C LEU A 5 2.97 37.41 5.81
N LEU A 6 1.89 38.03 6.29
CA LEU A 6 0.77 37.33 6.92
C LEU A 6 -0.26 36.81 5.90
N TRP A 7 -0.31 37.41 4.70
CA TRP A 7 -1.26 37.06 3.65
C TRP A 7 -1.24 35.56 3.24
N PRO A 8 -0.08 34.89 3.07
CA PRO A 8 -0.05 33.46 2.77
C PRO A 8 -0.61 32.60 3.92
N ILE A 9 -0.42 33.03 5.17
CA ILE A 9 -0.91 32.33 6.37
C ILE A 9 -2.44 32.41 6.42
N PHE A 10 -3.02 33.55 6.06
CA PHE A 10 -4.48 33.69 5.99
C PHE A 10 -5.08 32.80 4.90
N ILE A 11 -4.45 32.69 3.72
CA ILE A 11 -4.94 31.81 2.63
C ILE A 11 -4.87 30.34 3.03
N VAL A 12 -3.71 29.88 3.54
CA VAL A 12 -3.51 28.49 3.99
C VAL A 12 -4.34 28.16 5.23
N GLY A 13 -4.68 29.16 6.05
CA GLY A 13 -5.51 29.00 7.24
C GLY A 13 -7.02 28.99 6.96
N THR A 14 -7.48 29.33 5.75
CA THR A 14 -8.92 29.38 5.46
C THR A 14 -9.52 27.98 5.35
N LEU A 15 -10.78 27.86 5.81
CA LEU A 15 -11.56 26.62 5.66
C LEU A 15 -11.66 26.18 4.19
N TRP A 16 -11.76 27.14 3.25
CA TRP A 16 -11.84 26.87 1.82
C TRP A 16 -10.60 26.20 1.26
N PHE A 17 -9.41 26.64 1.70
CA PHE A 17 -8.16 26.00 1.30
C PHE A 17 -8.12 24.53 1.72
N TRP A 18 -8.49 24.23 2.97
CA TRP A 18 -8.52 22.86 3.47
C TRP A 18 -9.60 22.01 2.78
N ALA A 19 -10.78 22.57 2.53
CA ALA A 19 -11.85 21.89 1.81
C ALA A 19 -11.44 21.56 0.36
N PHE A 20 -10.83 22.51 -0.34
CA PHE A 20 -10.32 22.30 -1.71
C PHE A 20 -9.20 21.27 -1.73
N THR A 21 -8.24 21.37 -0.79
CA THR A 21 -7.14 20.42 -0.65
C THR A 21 -7.67 19.01 -0.39
N ALA A 22 -8.61 18.85 0.54
CA ALA A 22 -9.25 17.57 0.83
C ALA A 22 -10.00 17.01 -0.38
N CYS A 23 -10.71 17.86 -1.13
CA CYS A 23 -11.38 17.48 -2.36
C CYS A 23 -10.39 17.00 -3.43
N MET A 24 -9.29 17.71 -3.63
CA MET A 24 -8.24 17.33 -4.60
C MET A 24 -7.55 16.03 -4.19
N PHE A 25 -7.23 15.82 -2.92
CA PHE A 25 -6.69 14.55 -2.45
C PHE A 25 -7.71 13.41 -2.60
N GLY A 26 -8.97 13.64 -2.26
CA GLY A 26 -10.04 12.66 -2.48
C GLY A 26 -10.20 12.29 -3.95
N TRP A 27 -10.14 13.27 -4.84
CA TRP A 27 -10.15 13.06 -6.28
C TRP A 27 -8.94 12.26 -6.77
N MET A 28 -7.76 12.56 -6.25
CA MET A 28 -6.54 11.81 -6.58
C MET A 28 -6.58 10.37 -6.06
N ILE A 29 -7.11 10.15 -4.85
CA ILE A 29 -7.34 8.79 -4.31
C ILE A 29 -8.32 8.05 -5.23
N PHE A 30 -9.45 8.67 -5.58
CA PHE A 30 -10.41 8.09 -6.52
C PHE A 30 -9.77 7.71 -7.87
N LEU A 31 -8.97 8.60 -8.46
CA LEU A 31 -8.28 8.32 -9.73
C LEU A 31 -7.24 7.18 -9.62
N THR A 32 -6.62 7.02 -8.45
CA THR A 32 -5.58 6.01 -8.23
C THR A 32 -6.13 4.66 -7.80
N GLU A 33 -7.25 4.62 -7.08
CA GLU A 33 -7.84 3.38 -6.57
C GLU A 33 -8.93 2.83 -7.50
N GLU A 34 -9.82 3.68 -8.02
CA GLU A 34 -10.99 3.24 -8.79
C GLU A 34 -10.74 3.29 -10.30
N ALA A 35 -10.15 4.39 -10.78
CA ALA A 35 -9.96 4.59 -12.23
C ALA A 35 -8.66 3.96 -12.77
N ASP A 36 -7.78 3.47 -11.88
CA ASP A 36 -6.42 2.97 -12.18
C ASP A 36 -5.62 3.90 -13.12
N SER A 37 -5.92 5.20 -13.09
CA SER A 37 -5.41 6.17 -14.05
C SER A 37 -4.36 7.07 -13.39
N HIS A 38 -3.17 6.48 -13.22
CA HIS A 38 -2.01 7.17 -12.67
C HIS A 38 -1.62 8.41 -13.48
N PHE A 39 -1.91 8.40 -14.78
CA PHE A 39 -1.69 9.55 -15.65
C PHE A 39 -2.51 10.76 -15.19
N PHE A 40 -3.83 10.62 -15.03
CA PHE A 40 -4.67 11.74 -14.59
C PHE A 40 -4.35 12.16 -13.16
N ALA A 41 -4.03 11.23 -12.26
CA ALA A 41 -3.63 11.56 -10.90
C ALA A 41 -2.36 12.43 -10.86
N PHE A 42 -1.38 12.15 -11.73
CA PHE A 42 -0.17 12.96 -11.86
C PHE A 42 -0.48 14.38 -12.37
N PHE A 43 -1.30 14.51 -13.42
CA PHE A 43 -1.69 15.83 -13.93
C PHE A 43 -2.55 16.62 -12.94
N SER A 44 -3.44 15.96 -12.18
CA SER A 44 -4.20 16.59 -11.12
C SER A 44 -3.30 17.11 -10.00
N LEU A 45 -2.27 16.35 -9.61
CA LEU A 45 -1.28 16.82 -8.64
C LEU A 45 -0.47 18.01 -9.20
N ALA A 46 0.00 17.92 -10.45
CA ALA A 46 0.74 19.00 -11.08
C ALA A 46 -0.11 20.28 -11.19
N ALA A 47 -1.38 20.15 -11.57
CA ALA A 47 -2.34 21.25 -11.62
C ALA A 47 -2.59 21.83 -10.22
N PHE A 48 -2.75 20.99 -9.20
CA PHE A 48 -2.89 21.43 -7.80
C PHE A 48 -1.67 22.23 -7.34
N VAL A 49 -0.46 21.69 -7.54
CA VAL A 49 0.80 22.37 -7.18
C VAL A 49 0.94 23.69 -7.94
N TRP A 50 0.61 23.72 -9.23
CA TRP A 50 0.63 24.95 -10.03
C TRP A 50 -0.35 26.01 -9.52
N LEU A 51 -1.59 25.59 -9.22
CA LEU A 51 -2.64 26.47 -8.70
C LEU A 51 -2.28 27.01 -7.32
N MET A 52 -1.68 26.17 -6.46
CA MET A 52 -1.15 26.59 -5.16
C MET A 52 0.10 27.47 -5.27
N SER A 53 0.91 27.26 -6.32
CA SER A 53 2.09 28.06 -6.62
C SER A 53 1.74 29.39 -7.32
N SER A 54 0.48 29.63 -7.71
CA SER A 54 0.09 30.77 -8.55
C SER A 54 0.34 32.15 -7.92
N ALA A 55 0.62 32.24 -6.61
CA ALA A 55 1.18 33.45 -5.99
C ALA A 55 2.59 33.83 -6.52
N ASN A 56 3.30 32.88 -7.15
CA ASN A 56 4.60 33.02 -7.83
C ASN A 56 4.68 32.13 -9.09
N GLY A 57 3.56 31.85 -9.78
CA GLY A 57 3.47 30.81 -10.81
C GLY A 57 4.43 30.99 -12.00
N VAL A 58 4.85 32.24 -12.27
CA VAL A 58 5.81 32.57 -13.32
C VAL A 58 7.22 32.05 -12.98
N SER A 59 7.57 31.90 -11.70
CA SER A 59 8.90 31.45 -11.26
C SER A 59 9.28 30.06 -11.76
N VAL A 60 8.29 29.21 -12.06
CA VAL A 60 8.50 27.89 -12.68
C VAL A 60 9.06 28.02 -14.09
N LEU A 61 8.55 28.99 -14.85
CA LEU A 61 9.02 29.29 -16.21
C LEU A 61 10.34 30.06 -16.21
N VAL A 62 10.65 30.80 -15.14
CA VAL A 62 11.89 31.59 -15.04
C VAL A 62 13.12 30.70 -14.88
N ASN A 63 13.00 29.54 -14.22
CA ASN A 63 14.14 28.64 -13.97
C ASN A 63 13.80 27.15 -14.19
N PRO A 64 13.53 26.71 -15.44
CA PRO A 64 13.18 25.32 -15.73
C PRO A 64 14.28 24.32 -15.32
N VAL A 65 15.55 24.73 -15.38
CA VAL A 65 16.70 23.90 -14.97
C VAL A 65 16.66 23.59 -13.47
N LEU A 66 16.24 24.54 -12.63
CA LEU A 66 16.14 24.32 -11.19
C LEU A 66 15.08 23.27 -10.88
N TRP A 67 13.91 23.36 -11.53
CA TRP A 67 12.82 22.39 -11.37
C TRP A 67 13.19 21.00 -11.89
N LEU A 68 13.89 20.93 -13.03
CA LEU A 68 14.42 19.68 -13.55
C LEU A 68 15.39 19.02 -12.55
N LYS A 69 16.29 19.79 -11.92
CA LYS A 69 17.19 19.29 -10.87
C LYS A 69 16.40 18.70 -9.69
N TRP A 70 15.38 19.40 -9.20
CA TRP A 70 14.54 18.89 -8.12
C TRP A 70 13.74 17.65 -8.52
N GLY A 71 13.25 17.60 -9.76
CA GLY A 71 12.59 16.41 -10.32
C GLY A 71 13.51 15.20 -10.32
N ILE A 72 14.75 15.35 -10.76
CA ILE A 72 15.75 14.26 -10.75
C ILE A 72 16.01 13.77 -9.32
N VAL A 73 16.21 14.70 -8.37
CA VAL A 73 16.40 14.34 -6.94
C VAL A 73 15.18 13.61 -6.39
N TYR A 74 13.97 14.07 -6.74
CA TYR A 74 12.71 13.45 -6.33
C TYR A 74 12.62 11.99 -6.80
N PHE A 75 12.89 11.74 -8.09
CA PHE A 75 12.85 10.39 -8.65
C PHE A 75 13.97 9.49 -8.12
N ALA A 76 15.15 10.05 -7.81
CA ALA A 76 16.24 9.29 -7.19
C ALA A 76 15.82 8.78 -5.80
N ILE A 77 15.24 9.64 -4.96
CA ILE A 77 14.73 9.24 -3.63
C ILE A 77 13.59 8.24 -3.78
N GLY A 78 12.64 8.50 -4.69
CA GLY A 78 11.53 7.58 -4.96
C GLY A 78 11.98 6.20 -5.43
N SER A 79 13.07 6.13 -6.19
CA SER A 79 13.67 4.86 -6.61
C SER A 79 14.23 4.08 -5.42
N VAL A 80 15.00 4.73 -4.55
CA VAL A 80 15.49 4.11 -3.29
C VAL A 80 14.33 3.62 -2.43
N TRP A 81 13.29 4.44 -2.28
CA TRP A 81 12.09 4.06 -1.53
C TRP A 81 11.38 2.84 -2.12
N SER A 82 11.26 2.76 -3.44
CA SER A 82 10.66 1.62 -4.14
C SER A 82 11.40 0.31 -3.85
N PHE A 83 12.75 0.33 -3.79
CA PHE A 83 13.54 -0.83 -3.37
C PHE A 83 13.23 -1.25 -1.93
N LEU A 84 13.16 -0.29 -0.99
CA LEU A 84 12.83 -0.58 0.41
C LEU A 84 11.42 -1.20 0.55
N LYS A 85 10.45 -0.66 -0.20
CA LYS A 85 9.08 -1.18 -0.21
C LYS A 85 8.99 -2.56 -0.83
N TRP A 86 9.69 -2.79 -1.95
CA TRP A 86 9.78 -4.10 -2.58
C TRP A 86 10.39 -5.13 -1.63
N PHE A 87 11.47 -4.79 -0.95
CA PHE A 87 12.09 -5.65 0.04
C PHE A 87 11.14 -6.00 1.20
N SER A 88 10.46 -5.00 1.76
CA SER A 88 9.45 -5.22 2.81
C SER A 88 8.29 -6.09 2.32
N PHE A 89 7.84 -5.89 1.09
CA PHE A 89 6.80 -6.70 0.45
C PHE A 89 7.24 -8.15 0.32
N LEU A 90 8.42 -8.43 -0.24
CA LEU A 90 8.96 -9.78 -0.38
C LEU A 90 9.03 -10.53 0.95
N HIS A 91 9.47 -9.86 2.01
CA HIS A 91 9.52 -10.44 3.36
C HIS A 91 8.12 -10.84 3.86
N LYS A 92 7.13 -9.96 3.73
CA LYS A 92 5.74 -10.26 4.13
C LYS A 92 5.16 -11.41 3.32
N THR A 93 5.35 -11.39 2.00
CA THR A 93 4.87 -12.44 1.09
C THR A 93 5.51 -13.79 1.39
N ARG A 94 6.80 -13.82 1.72
CA ARG A 94 7.52 -15.03 2.16
C ARG A 94 6.95 -15.56 3.46
N ASP A 95 6.72 -14.70 4.45
CA ASP A 95 6.24 -15.12 5.76
C ASP A 95 4.78 -15.62 5.68
N GLN A 96 3.94 -14.97 4.88
CA GLN A 96 2.59 -15.45 4.52
C GLN A 96 2.63 -16.81 3.81
N LEU A 97 3.58 -17.03 2.90
CA LEU A 97 3.73 -18.32 2.21
C LEU A 97 4.05 -19.43 3.20
N LYS A 98 4.95 -19.15 4.16
CA LYS A 98 5.31 -20.11 5.21
C LYS A 98 4.10 -20.46 6.07
N GLU A 99 3.30 -19.47 6.45
CA GLU A 99 2.08 -19.69 7.23
C GLU A 99 1.05 -20.53 6.44
N LEU A 100 0.79 -20.16 5.19
CA LEU A 100 -0.15 -20.90 4.33
C LEU A 100 0.33 -22.32 4.05
N LYS A 101 1.63 -22.51 3.83
CA LYS A 101 2.24 -23.84 3.68
C LYS A 101 2.05 -24.68 4.95
N ALA A 102 2.30 -24.11 6.12
CA ALA A 102 2.09 -24.81 7.39
C ALA A 102 0.61 -25.16 7.61
N ARG A 103 -0.30 -24.25 7.26
CA ARG A 103 -1.75 -24.48 7.34
C ARG A 103 -2.20 -25.58 6.38
N TYR A 104 -1.73 -25.54 5.14
CA TYR A 104 -2.00 -26.57 4.14
C TYR A 104 -1.52 -27.95 4.63
N LEU A 105 -0.26 -28.05 5.07
CA LEU A 105 0.28 -29.30 5.60
C LEU A 105 -0.54 -29.81 6.79
N LYS A 106 -0.98 -28.94 7.72
CA LYS A 106 -1.81 -29.34 8.86
C LYS A 106 -3.18 -29.89 8.44
N ILE A 107 -3.80 -29.32 7.41
CA ILE A 107 -5.11 -29.76 6.89
C ILE A 107 -4.96 -31.11 6.19
N PHE A 108 -3.92 -31.28 5.37
CA PHE A 108 -3.74 -32.44 4.51
C PHE A 108 -2.72 -33.46 5.04
N SER A 109 -2.25 -33.33 6.29
CA SER A 109 -1.35 -34.29 6.95
C SER A 109 -1.84 -35.74 6.92
N ARG A 110 -3.15 -35.97 6.71
CA ARG A 110 -3.75 -37.31 6.64
C ARG A 110 -3.59 -38.00 5.28
N GLU A 111 -3.28 -37.27 4.21
CA GLU A 111 -3.31 -37.80 2.84
C GLU A 111 -1.94 -38.25 2.30
N ASN A 112 -0.93 -38.47 3.15
CA ASN A 112 0.41 -38.89 2.75
C ASN A 112 1.08 -37.97 1.70
N ILE A 113 0.89 -36.65 1.81
CA ILE A 113 1.59 -35.69 0.95
C ILE A 113 3.11 -35.86 1.13
N LYS A 114 3.80 -36.14 0.02
CA LYS A 114 5.26 -36.33 0.03
C LYS A 114 5.94 -35.00 -0.25
N LEU A 115 6.60 -34.47 0.78
CA LEU A 115 7.59 -33.42 0.58
C LEU A 115 8.89 -34.06 0.09
N ASP A 116 9.51 -33.43 -0.89
CA ASP A 116 10.86 -33.80 -1.34
C ASP A 116 11.89 -33.51 -0.22
N ALA A 117 13.10 -34.06 -0.34
CA ALA A 117 14.18 -33.86 0.64
C ALA A 117 14.50 -32.37 0.90
N ASP A 118 14.27 -31.53 -0.11
CA ASP A 118 14.40 -30.06 -0.05
C ASP A 118 13.25 -29.35 0.69
N GLY A 119 12.25 -30.10 1.15
CA GLY A 119 11.01 -29.56 1.70
C GLY A 119 10.13 -28.90 0.63
N LYS A 120 10.33 -29.18 -0.66
CA LYS A 120 9.48 -28.71 -1.75
C LYS A 120 8.32 -29.70 -1.96
N PHE A 121 7.18 -29.22 -2.42
CA PHE A 121 6.09 -30.11 -2.86
C PHE A 121 6.55 -30.93 -4.07
N SER A 122 6.00 -32.13 -4.25
CA SER A 122 6.15 -32.89 -5.50
C SER A 122 5.43 -32.18 -6.65
N ASP A 123 5.85 -32.41 -7.91
CA ASP A 123 5.16 -31.85 -9.07
C ASP A 123 3.72 -32.35 -9.21
N VAL A 124 3.42 -33.52 -8.65
CA VAL A 124 2.07 -34.09 -8.61
C VAL A 124 1.17 -33.36 -7.60
N ASP A 125 1.73 -32.92 -6.47
CA ASP A 125 0.97 -32.32 -5.36
C ASP A 125 0.89 -30.79 -5.48
N PHE A 126 1.81 -30.18 -6.25
CA PHE A 126 1.86 -28.73 -6.41
C PHE A 126 0.56 -28.10 -6.97
N PRO A 127 -0.14 -28.68 -7.96
CA PRO A 127 -1.40 -28.13 -8.46
C PRO A 127 -2.47 -27.95 -7.37
N GLN A 128 -2.58 -28.90 -6.44
CA GLN A 128 -3.52 -28.80 -5.31
C GLN A 128 -3.12 -27.69 -4.34
N PHE A 129 -1.82 -27.56 -4.07
CA PHE A 129 -1.33 -26.45 -3.26
C PHE A 129 -1.53 -25.09 -3.96
N ALA A 130 -1.32 -25.02 -5.27
CA ALA A 130 -1.54 -23.81 -6.07
C ALA A 130 -3.03 -23.40 -6.04
N GLU A 131 -3.95 -24.36 -6.18
CA GLU A 131 -5.38 -24.11 -6.03
C GLU A 131 -5.72 -23.59 -4.63
N PHE A 132 -5.15 -24.20 -3.58
CA PHE A 132 -5.30 -23.71 -2.20
C PHE A 132 -4.78 -22.26 -2.04
N LEU A 133 -3.62 -21.92 -2.62
CA LEU A 133 -3.10 -20.55 -2.59
C LEU A 133 -4.01 -19.56 -3.32
N ASN A 134 -4.60 -19.95 -4.45
CA ASN A 134 -5.55 -19.14 -5.20
C ASN A 134 -6.84 -18.91 -4.39
N GLN A 135 -7.37 -19.95 -3.73
CA GLN A 135 -8.55 -19.86 -2.86
C GLN A 135 -8.30 -18.96 -1.65
N GLN A 136 -7.13 -19.09 -1.01
CA GLN A 136 -6.74 -18.25 0.13
C GLN A 136 -6.32 -16.84 -0.29
N SER A 137 -6.40 -16.51 -1.58
CA SER A 137 -6.16 -15.14 -2.04
C SER A 137 -4.74 -14.70 -1.67
N TYR A 138 -3.76 -15.60 -1.76
CA TYR A 138 -2.38 -15.42 -1.26
C TYR A 138 -1.71 -14.11 -1.74
N LEU A 139 -2.08 -13.63 -2.94
CA LEU A 139 -1.57 -12.40 -3.54
C LEU A 139 -2.59 -11.25 -3.63
N SER A 140 -3.78 -11.40 -3.05
CA SER A 140 -4.91 -10.48 -3.21
C SER A 140 -4.88 -9.27 -2.28
N THR A 141 -3.86 -9.10 -1.44
CA THR A 141 -3.80 -8.00 -0.47
C THR A 141 -3.65 -6.64 -1.18
N GLY A 142 -4.76 -6.10 -1.70
CA GLY A 142 -4.84 -4.82 -2.39
C GLY A 142 -4.32 -4.81 -3.83
N TYR A 143 -4.14 -5.98 -4.47
CA TYR A 143 -3.57 -6.08 -5.82
C TYR A 143 -4.23 -7.18 -6.65
N ARG A 144 -4.13 -7.04 -7.98
CA ARG A 144 -4.68 -7.97 -8.97
C ARG A 144 -4.23 -9.40 -8.65
N SER A 145 -5.18 -10.28 -8.33
CA SER A 145 -4.91 -11.69 -8.08
C SER A 145 -4.31 -12.33 -9.33
N THR A 146 -3.09 -12.85 -9.22
CA THR A 146 -2.49 -13.69 -10.26
C THR A 146 -2.88 -15.13 -9.97
N ASN A 147 -3.58 -15.77 -10.90
CA ASN A 147 -3.85 -17.21 -10.83
C ASN A 147 -2.52 -17.95 -10.92
N ILE A 148 -2.09 -18.54 -9.80
CA ILE A 148 -0.88 -19.35 -9.70
C ILE A 148 -1.15 -20.66 -10.44
N LYS A 149 -0.42 -20.92 -11.51
CA LYS A 149 -0.47 -22.19 -12.26
C LYS A 149 0.81 -22.98 -12.06
N GLU A 150 1.94 -22.28 -12.02
CA GLU A 150 3.27 -22.88 -11.93
C GLU A 150 4.01 -22.43 -10.65
N ARG A 151 5.05 -23.16 -10.26
CA ARG A 151 5.89 -22.79 -9.10
C ARG A 151 6.54 -21.42 -9.27
N ALA A 152 6.88 -21.07 -10.51
CA ALA A 152 7.47 -19.76 -10.84
C ALA A 152 6.52 -18.61 -10.51
N ASP A 153 5.20 -18.83 -10.58
CA ASP A 153 4.18 -17.81 -10.30
C ASP A 153 4.03 -17.51 -8.80
N VAL A 154 4.49 -18.42 -7.94
CA VAL A 154 4.45 -18.23 -6.46
C VAL A 154 5.42 -17.11 -6.05
N VAL A 155 6.52 -16.96 -6.77
CA VAL A 155 7.52 -15.92 -6.48
C VAL A 155 7.09 -14.64 -7.20
N PRO A 156 6.81 -13.55 -6.48
CA PRO A 156 6.40 -12.30 -7.13
C PRO A 156 7.55 -11.76 -8.00
N THR A 157 7.27 -11.61 -9.30
CA THR A 157 8.23 -11.08 -10.27
C THR A 157 8.00 -9.59 -10.51
N VAL A 158 9.06 -8.87 -10.88
CA VAL A 158 9.00 -7.44 -11.25
C VAL A 158 8.02 -7.21 -12.40
N LYS A 159 7.99 -8.11 -13.39
CA LYS A 159 7.12 -7.99 -14.56
C LYS A 159 5.63 -8.00 -14.18
N GLY A 160 5.24 -8.86 -13.23
CA GLY A 160 3.86 -8.93 -12.74
C GLY A 160 3.46 -7.76 -11.83
N ARG A 161 4.43 -6.96 -11.37
CA ARG A 161 4.27 -5.91 -10.35
C ARG A 161 4.84 -4.55 -10.77
N TYR A 162 5.05 -4.35 -12.07
CA TYR A 162 5.69 -3.14 -12.58
C TYR A 162 4.89 -1.87 -12.23
N SER A 163 3.56 -1.92 -12.34
CA SER A 163 2.70 -0.79 -11.96
C SER A 163 2.90 -0.39 -10.49
N ASP A 164 3.01 -1.37 -9.59
CA ASP A 164 3.21 -1.14 -8.16
C ASP A 164 4.54 -0.44 -7.89
N LEU A 165 5.61 -0.88 -8.57
CA LEU A 165 6.94 -0.28 -8.44
C LEU A 165 6.96 1.16 -8.95
N VAL A 166 6.35 1.42 -10.11
CA VAL A 166 6.20 2.78 -10.65
C VAL A 166 5.39 3.65 -9.69
N ARG A 167 4.30 3.12 -9.15
CA ARG A 167 3.48 3.82 -8.15
C ARG A 167 4.28 4.16 -6.91
N TRP A 168 5.11 3.25 -6.40
CA TRP A 168 5.97 3.54 -5.25
C TRP A 168 7.04 4.58 -5.53
N ILE A 169 7.53 4.70 -6.76
CA ILE A 169 8.47 5.75 -7.16
C ILE A 169 7.76 7.10 -7.24
N ILE A 170 6.61 7.18 -7.92
CA ILE A 170 5.90 8.44 -8.15
C ILE A 170 5.29 8.97 -6.84
N TRP A 171 4.71 8.08 -6.04
CA TRP A 171 3.96 8.42 -4.82
C TRP A 171 4.73 8.11 -3.54
N TRP A 172 6.06 8.09 -3.63
CA TRP A 172 6.92 7.72 -2.51
C TRP A 172 6.69 8.55 -1.24
N PRO A 173 6.46 9.88 -1.27
CA PRO A 173 6.31 10.66 -0.04
C PRO A 173 5.05 10.26 0.74
N ILE A 174 3.94 10.08 0.03
CA ILE A 174 2.66 9.65 0.63
C ILE A 174 2.80 8.22 1.14
N SER A 175 3.43 7.33 0.36
CA SER A 175 3.68 5.94 0.77
C SER A 175 4.57 5.84 2.02
N ALA A 176 5.62 6.68 2.09
CA ALA A 176 6.53 6.77 3.24
C ALA A 176 5.82 7.32 4.47
N PHE A 177 5.09 8.42 4.31
CA PHE A 177 4.29 9.02 5.36
C PHE A 177 3.31 7.99 5.97
N TRP A 178 2.55 7.27 5.13
CA TRP A 178 1.65 6.23 5.60
C TRP A 178 2.37 5.07 6.27
N THR A 179 3.55 4.68 5.76
CA THR A 179 4.33 3.59 6.38
C THR A 179 4.80 3.99 7.78
N ILE A 180 5.26 5.24 7.96
CA ILE A 180 5.67 5.78 9.26
C ILE A 180 4.48 5.92 10.21
N LEU A 181 3.32 6.32 9.71
CA LEU A 181 2.12 6.56 10.51
C LEU A 181 1.39 5.26 10.89
N ASN A 182 1.37 4.26 10.01
CA ASN A 182 0.63 3.02 10.21
C ASN A 182 1.14 2.21 11.41
N ASP A 183 2.46 2.20 11.65
CA ASP A 183 3.02 1.44 12.77
C ASP A 183 2.57 1.97 14.15
N PRO A 184 2.69 3.28 14.47
CA PRO A 184 2.12 3.87 15.67
C PRO A 184 0.60 3.68 15.78
N ILE A 185 -0.16 3.93 14.70
CA ILE A 185 -1.61 3.77 14.71
C ILE A 185 -2.00 2.32 14.98
N ARG A 186 -1.34 1.35 14.33
CA ARG A 186 -1.61 -0.08 14.54
C ARG A 186 -1.30 -0.50 15.97
N ARG A 187 -0.18 -0.02 16.55
CA ARG A 187 0.16 -0.28 17.96
C ARG A 187 -0.88 0.32 18.91
N LEU A 188 -1.33 1.54 18.64
CA LEU A 188 -2.38 2.20 19.41
C LEU A 188 -3.70 1.43 19.31
N ALA A 189 -4.14 1.08 18.10
CA ALA A 189 -5.35 0.28 17.88
C ALA A 189 -5.27 -1.08 18.59
N GLN A 190 -4.14 -1.78 18.50
CA GLN A 190 -3.91 -3.03 19.22
C GLN A 190 -3.91 -2.84 20.75
N ALA A 191 -3.42 -1.70 21.26
CA ALA A 191 -3.50 -1.38 22.68
C ALA A 191 -4.96 -1.15 23.10
N LEU A 192 -5.71 -0.35 22.33
CA LEU A 192 -7.15 -0.11 22.56
C LEU A 192 -7.94 -1.42 22.52
N VAL A 193 -7.75 -2.26 21.50
CA VAL A 193 -8.42 -3.56 21.40
C VAL A 193 -8.08 -4.47 22.58
N ARG A 194 -6.83 -4.46 23.07
CA ARG A 194 -6.45 -5.22 24.27
C ARG A 194 -7.17 -4.71 25.52
N VAL A 195 -7.28 -3.39 25.69
CA VAL A 195 -8.02 -2.78 26.81
C VAL A 195 -9.51 -3.16 26.75
N PHE A 196 -10.11 -3.13 25.55
CA PHE A 196 -11.52 -3.42 25.37
C PHE A 196 -11.86 -4.91 25.20
N LYS A 197 -10.86 -5.80 25.11
CA LYS A 197 -11.07 -7.25 24.88
C LYS A 197 -12.02 -7.86 25.91
N GLY A 198 -11.90 -7.49 27.18
CA GLY A 198 -12.78 -7.98 28.24
C GLY A 198 -14.23 -7.55 28.04
N LEU A 199 -14.47 -6.30 27.63
CA LEU A 199 -15.81 -5.80 27.34
C LEU A 199 -16.42 -6.49 26.11
N TYR A 200 -15.66 -6.60 25.01
CA TYR A 200 -16.13 -7.29 23.81
C TYR A 200 -16.45 -8.77 24.08
N THR A 201 -15.63 -9.44 24.89
CA THR A 201 -15.87 -10.84 25.26
C THR A 201 -17.15 -10.97 26.10
N ARG A 202 -17.39 -10.06 27.06
CA ARG A 202 -18.62 -10.06 27.86
C ARG A 202 -19.86 -9.80 27.01
N MET A 203 -19.80 -8.82 26.09
CA MET A 203 -20.90 -8.55 25.16
C MET A 203 -21.19 -9.77 24.29
N ALA A 204 -20.15 -10.41 23.73
CA ALA A 204 -20.31 -11.62 22.93
C ALA A 204 -20.96 -12.75 23.75
N LEU A 205 -20.46 -13.03 24.95
CA LEU A 205 -21.03 -14.05 25.82
C LEU A 205 -22.51 -13.76 26.15
N SER A 206 -22.87 -12.51 26.47
CA SER A 206 -24.26 -12.16 26.76
C SER A 206 -25.22 -12.33 25.59
N VAL A 207 -24.73 -12.19 24.35
CA VAL A 207 -25.56 -12.38 23.15
C VAL A 207 -25.77 -13.87 22.85
N PHE A 208 -24.80 -14.72 23.17
CA PHE A 208 -24.83 -16.16 22.88
C PHE A 208 -25.21 -17.04 24.09
N GLU A 209 -25.54 -16.46 25.23
CA GLU A 209 -25.86 -17.18 26.49
C GLU A 209 -27.08 -18.12 26.39
N GLY A 210 -27.86 -18.05 25.30
CA GLY A 210 -29.01 -18.93 25.05
C GLY A 210 -28.88 -19.86 23.83
N GLU A 211 -27.77 -19.82 23.09
CA GLU A 211 -27.55 -20.66 21.90
C GLU A 211 -26.51 -21.78 22.12
N VAL A 212 -25.76 -21.73 23.23
CA VAL A 212 -24.73 -22.71 23.62
C VAL A 212 -25.09 -23.31 24.97
#